data_AF-A0A3P7K3M8-F1
#
_entry.id   AF-A0A3P7K3M8-F1
#
_cell.length_a   1.000
_cell.length_b   1.000
_cell.length_c   1.000
_cell.angle_alpha   90.00
_cell.angle_beta   90.00
_cell.angle_gamma   90.00
#
_symmetry.space_group_name_H-M   'P 1'
#
loop_
_entity.id
_entity.type
_entity.pdbx_description
1 polymer ?
#
loop_
_entity_poly.entity_id
_entity_poly.type
_entity_poly.pdbx_seq_one_letter_code
_entity_poly.pdbx_strand_id
1 'polypeptide(L)' 'MSLGALMIQQAREEDQGKYECVARNELGVVHSKAAHLYVK' A
#
# COMPACT_ATOMS: atom_id res chain seq x y z
N MET A 1 -10.31 16.40 -1.67
CA MET A 1 -10.04 15.00 -1.27
C MET A 1 -8.53 14.82 -1.27
N SER A 2 -7.93 14.49 -0.13
CA SER A 2 -6.50 14.13 -0.09
C SER A 2 -6.36 12.66 -0.49
N LEU A 3 -5.49 12.36 -1.45
CA LEU A 3 -5.18 11.00 -1.87
C LEU A 3 -3.95 10.52 -1.08
N GLY A 4 -4.06 9.34 -0.46
CA GLY A 4 -2.92 8.68 0.19
C GLY A 4 -2.09 7.90 -0.83
N ALA A 5 -0.77 8.03 -0.77
CA ALA A 5 0.15 7.30 -1.61
C ALA A 5 1.29 6.70 -0.78
N LEU A 6 1.72 5.49 -1.13
CA LEU A 6 2.93 4.85 -0.63
C LEU A 6 3.99 4.89 -1.72
N MET A 7 5.19 5.36 -1.39
CA MET A 7 6.34 5.38 -2.28
C MET A 7 7.53 4.73 -1.56
N ILE A 8 8.08 3.67 -2.16
CA ILE A 8 9.31 3.02 -1.72
C ILE A 8 10.42 3.48 -2.66
N GLN A 9 11.33 4.30 -2.16
CA GLN A 9 12.49 4.75 -2.92
C GLN A 9 13.59 3.68 -2.86
N GLN A 10 14.32 3.49 -3.96
CA GLN A 10 15.41 2.49 -4.05
C GLN A 10 14.96 1.08 -3.61
N ALA A 11 13.81 0.63 -4.15
CA ALA A 11 13.24 -0.67 -3.81
C ALA A 11 14.24 -1.82 -4.05
N ARG A 12 14.30 -2.75 -3.09
CA ARG A 12 15.14 -3.95 -3.10
C ARG A 12 14.27 -5.20 -3.24
N GLU A 13 14.89 -6.34 -3.53
CA GLU A 13 14.16 -7.62 -3.68
C GLU A 13 13.35 -7.98 -2.43
N GLU A 14 13.82 -7.60 -1.23
CA GLU A 14 13.09 -7.80 0.03
C GLU A 14 11.79 -6.96 0.15
N ASP A 15 11.65 -5.87 -0.62
CA ASP A 15 10.45 -5.04 -0.61
C ASP A 15 9.32 -5.63 -1.47
N GLN A 16 9.62 -6.67 -2.27
CA GLN A 16 8.62 -7.32 -3.11
C GLN A 16 7.50 -7.94 -2.27
N GLY A 17 6.28 -7.81 -2.76
CA GLY A 17 5.13 -8.38 -2.07
C GLY A 17 3.83 -7.68 -2.38
N LYS A 18 2.82 -8.04 -1.59
CA LYS A 18 1.47 -7.50 -1.71
C LYS A 18 1.27 -6.38 -0.69
N TYR A 19 0.84 -5.22 -1.18
CA TYR A 19 0.54 -4.03 -0.40
C TYR A 19 -0.96 -3.69 -0.50
N GLU A 20 -1.51 -3.12 0.56
CA GLU A 20 -2.87 -2.59 0.59
C GLU A 20 -2.93 -1.27 1.35
N CYS A 21 -3.86 -0.40 0.96
CA CYS A 21 -4.19 0.80 1.71
C CYS A 21 -5.32 0.48 2.68
N VAL A 22 -5.14 0.85 3.95
CA VAL A 22 -6.11 0.63 5.02
C VAL A 22 -6.55 1.98 5.56
N ALA A 23 -7.84 2.30 5.40
CA ALA A 23 -8.45 3.51 5.94
C ALA A 23 -9.25 3.15 7.21
N ARG A 24 -8.98 3.86 8.31
CA ARG A 24 -9.64 3.65 9.61
C ARG A 24 -10.21 4.95 10.15
N ASN A 25 -11.42 4.90 10.67
CA ASN A 25 -12.04 5.95 11.49
C ASN A 25 -12.86 5.30 12.62
N GLU A 26 -13.57 6.11 13.41
CA GLU A 26 -14.41 5.60 14.51
C GLU A 26 -15.55 4.69 14.06
N LEU A 27 -15.96 4.77 12.79
CA LEU A 27 -17.03 3.95 12.20
C LEU A 27 -16.53 2.60 11.67
N GLY A 28 -15.22 2.41 11.49
CA GLY A 28 -14.67 1.13 11.06
C GLY A 28 -13.38 1.21 10.24
N VAL A 29 -13.18 0.17 9.43
CA VAL A 29 -11.98 -0.06 8.62
C VAL A 29 -12.38 -0.50 7.22
N VAL A 30 -11.72 0.05 6.20
CA VAL A 30 -11.88 -0.37 4.80
C VAL A 30 -10.50 -0.67 4.21
N HIS A 31 -10.44 -1.76 3.44
CA HIS A 31 -9.24 -2.21 2.73
C HIS A 31 -9.39 -1.95 1.23
N SER A 32 -8.31 -1.49 0.59
CA SER A 32 -8.26 -1.38 -0.87
C SER A 32 -8.10 -2.75 -1.54
N LYS A 33 -8.17 -2.77 -2.88
CA LYS A 33 -7.59 -3.89 -3.64
C LYS A 33 -6.08 -3.95 -3.40
N ALA A 34 -5.55 -5.16 -3.49
CA ALA A 34 -4.13 -5.47 -3.40
C ALA A 34 -3.33 -4.88 -4.57
N ALA A 35 -2.18 -4.27 -4.28
CA ALA A 35 -1.15 -3.92 -5.24
C ALA A 35 0.05 -4.87 -5.07
N HIS A 36 0.60 -5.38 -6.17
CA HIS A 36 1.78 -6.25 -6.13
C HIS A 36 3.00 -5.45 -6.56
N LEU A 37 3.98 -5.32 -5.67
CA LEU A 37 5.29 -4.77 -5.99
C LEU A 37 6.21 -5.88 -6.46
N TYR A 38 6.77 -5.69 -7.65
CA TYR A 38 7.77 -6.54 -8.27
C TYR A 38 9.01 -5.70 -8.56
N VAL A 39 10.18 -6.22 -8.22
CA VAL A 39 11.49 -5.58 -8.43
C VAL A 39 12.24 -6.44 -9.46
N LYS A 40 12.81 -5.80 -10.48
CA LYS A 40 13.50 -6.47 -11.60
C LYS A 40 15.00 -6.45 -11.41
#